data_AF-A0A1F8PKC8-F1
#
_entry.id   AF-A0A1F8PKC8-F1
#
_cell.length_a   1.000
_cell.length_b   1.000
_cell.length_c   1.000
_cell.angle_alpha   90.00
_cell.angle_beta   90.00
_cell.angle_gamma   90.00
#
_symmetry.space_group_name_H-M   'P 1'
#
loop_
_entity.id
_entity.type
_entity.pdbx_description
1 polymer ?
#
loop_
_entity_poly.entity_id
_entity_poly.type
_entity_poly.pdbx_seq_one_letter_code
_entity_poly.pdbx_strand_id
1 'polypeptide(L)'
;MSTSSNIWVYEKGSNRVFRTSVKTVANENNRWPKNTEKYLANHIEAPANLVLDKIRERQPITQGDKDVFSAYMVTMLQRVPKGLQRTKAAAPEVMDKVFTDLKRDIMTLITAHPARESVLQNILQKLPSLRSKYEIDFPMEAWYQNITPDALPRVRVVLPAMTWIFLTSDKGQPFLTNDNPVFFFEGIGIGKPESEITFPISNTVVLWATWRKNLVEGYVPAKETVIREINRRTASAATRYVYYSKEEQWVVGLIQKKNPKLHKLA
;
A
#
# COMPACT_ATOMS: atom_id res chain seq x y z
N MET A 1 18.69 -19.57 -10.48
CA MET A 1 19.80 -18.58 -10.43
C MET A 1 19.25 -17.23 -10.83
N SER A 2 19.14 -16.27 -9.90
CA SER A 2 18.60 -14.93 -10.16
C SER A 2 19.71 -14.06 -10.73
N THR A 3 19.66 -13.78 -12.03
CA THR A 3 20.39 -12.65 -12.61
C THR A 3 19.93 -11.40 -11.87
N SER A 4 20.89 -10.66 -11.29
CA SER A 4 20.63 -9.37 -10.65
C SER A 4 20.19 -8.40 -11.75
N SER A 5 18.88 -8.26 -11.95
CA SER A 5 18.34 -7.23 -12.82
C SER A 5 18.63 -5.88 -12.17
N ASN A 6 19.41 -5.07 -12.89
CA ASN A 6 19.69 -3.70 -12.46
C ASN A 6 18.49 -2.82 -12.79
N ILE A 7 18.19 -1.87 -11.89
CA ILE A 7 17.10 -0.91 -12.02
C ILE A 7 17.63 0.51 -11.80
N TRP A 8 17.02 1.48 -12.47
CA TRP A 8 17.30 2.90 -12.26
C TRP A 8 16.38 3.46 -11.20
N VAL A 9 16.98 4.16 -10.24
CA VAL A 9 16.30 4.78 -9.10
C VAL A 9 16.38 6.28 -9.25
N TYR A 10 15.24 6.92 -9.09
CA TYR A 10 15.09 8.36 -9.12
C TYR A 10 14.56 8.83 -7.77
N GLU A 11 15.32 9.70 -7.10
CA GLU A 11 14.99 10.18 -5.76
C GLU A 11 14.22 11.50 -5.82
N LYS A 12 12.93 11.46 -5.46
CA LYS A 12 12.01 12.59 -5.41
C LYS A 12 12.49 13.67 -4.45
N GLY A 13 12.34 14.93 -4.85
CA GLY A 13 12.87 16.08 -4.11
C GLY A 13 14.36 16.32 -4.31
N SER A 14 15.05 15.45 -5.06
CA SER A 14 16.44 15.64 -5.48
C SER A 14 16.56 15.48 -7.01
N ASN A 15 17.74 15.79 -7.56
CA ASN A 15 18.13 15.44 -8.92
C ASN A 15 18.91 14.12 -8.99
N ARG A 16 18.91 13.33 -7.90
CA ARG A 16 19.76 12.15 -7.81
C ARG A 16 19.14 10.98 -8.59
N VAL A 17 19.92 10.46 -9.53
CA VAL A 17 19.63 9.26 -10.32
C VAL A 17 20.78 8.29 -10.14
N PHE A 18 20.48 7.03 -9.85
CA PHE A 18 21.51 6.01 -9.68
C PHE A 18 20.99 4.62 -10.05
N ARG A 19 21.92 3.73 -10.38
CA ARG A 19 21.63 2.34 -10.74
C ARG A 19 21.93 1.42 -9.57
N THR A 20 21.07 0.41 -9.34
CA THR A 20 21.25 -0.58 -8.26
C THR A 20 20.58 -1.90 -8.62
N SER A 21 20.74 -2.93 -7.78
CA SER A 21 20.01 -4.19 -7.92
C SER A 21 18.64 -4.13 -7.26
N VAL A 22 17.67 -4.87 -7.79
CA VAL A 22 16.34 -5.03 -7.16
C VAL A 22 16.44 -5.60 -5.74
N LYS A 23 17.50 -6.36 -5.41
CA LYS A 23 17.69 -6.97 -4.08
C LYS A 23 18.17 -5.99 -3.01
N THR A 24 18.91 -4.96 -3.42
CA THR A 24 19.58 -4.03 -2.50
C THR A 24 18.84 -2.70 -2.38
N VAL A 25 17.92 -2.40 -3.31
CA VAL A 25 17.22 -1.12 -3.33
C VAL A 25 16.18 -1.04 -2.21
N ALA A 26 16.18 0.10 -1.50
CA ALA A 26 15.24 0.38 -0.40
C ALA A 26 15.19 -0.71 0.69
N ASN A 27 16.28 -1.47 0.87
CA ASN A 27 16.39 -2.44 1.93
C ASN A 27 16.68 -1.74 3.26
N GLU A 28 15.75 -1.89 4.21
CA GLU A 28 15.89 -1.42 5.59
C GLU A 28 15.95 -2.62 6.53
N ASN A 29 17.14 -2.86 7.08
CA ASN A 29 17.33 -3.96 8.04
C ASN A 29 16.51 -3.72 9.31
N ASN A 30 15.90 -4.79 9.83
CA ASN A 30 15.12 -4.80 11.07
C ASN A 30 13.94 -3.81 11.10
N ARG A 31 13.39 -3.45 9.93
CA ARG A 31 12.18 -2.62 9.85
C ARG A 31 10.98 -3.26 10.54
N TRP A 32 10.89 -4.58 10.50
CA TRP A 32 9.78 -5.35 11.06
C TRP A 32 10.25 -6.32 12.15
N PRO A 33 9.43 -6.57 13.18
CA PRO A 33 9.66 -7.69 14.08
C PRO A 33 9.78 -9.01 13.31
N LYS A 34 10.64 -9.93 13.76
CA LYS A 34 10.92 -11.20 13.06
C LYS A 34 9.65 -12.02 12.73
N ASN A 35 8.69 -12.05 13.65
CA ASN A 35 7.44 -12.78 13.45
C ASN A 35 6.57 -12.13 12.36
N THR A 36 6.53 -10.80 12.34
CA THR A 36 5.85 -10.00 11.32
C THR A 36 6.48 -10.23 9.96
N GLU A 37 7.81 -10.19 9.85
CA GLU A 37 8.53 -10.45 8.61
C GLU A 37 8.24 -11.87 8.07
N LYS A 38 8.31 -12.87 8.95
CA LYS A 38 7.99 -14.27 8.60
C LYS A 38 6.55 -14.42 8.13
N TYR A 39 5.60 -13.71 8.75
CA TYR A 39 4.21 -13.72 8.33
C TYR A 39 4.05 -13.12 6.93
N LEU A 40 4.60 -11.92 6.69
CA LEU A 40 4.54 -11.24 5.40
C LEU A 40 5.14 -12.11 4.29
N ALA A 41 6.33 -12.66 4.51
CA ALA A 41 7.00 -13.51 3.52
C ALA A 41 6.18 -14.75 3.16
N ASN A 42 5.68 -15.49 4.16
CA ASN A 42 5.08 -16.80 3.93
C ASN A 42 3.59 -16.77 3.59
N HIS A 43 2.83 -15.81 4.12
CA HIS A 43 1.37 -15.78 3.99
C HIS A 43 0.88 -14.71 3.02
N ILE A 44 1.73 -13.71 2.69
CA ILE A 44 1.36 -12.62 1.78
C ILE A 44 2.18 -12.70 0.50
N GLU A 45 3.50 -12.64 0.58
CA GLU A 45 4.37 -12.54 -0.59
C GLU A 45 4.49 -13.86 -1.35
N ALA A 46 4.75 -14.98 -0.66
CA ALA A 46 4.91 -16.28 -1.31
C ALA A 46 3.66 -16.71 -2.12
N PRO A 47 2.42 -16.62 -1.60
CA PRO A 47 1.23 -16.89 -2.39
C PRO A 47 1.04 -15.91 -3.55
N ALA A 48 1.31 -14.62 -3.32
CA ALA A 48 1.18 -13.59 -4.34
C ALA A 48 2.18 -13.73 -5.48
N ASN A 49 3.38 -14.29 -5.23
CA ASN A 49 4.37 -14.55 -6.27
C ASN A 49 3.84 -15.48 -7.36
N LEU A 50 3.07 -16.52 -6.98
CA LEU A 50 2.45 -17.42 -7.95
C LEU A 50 1.46 -16.67 -8.86
N VAL A 51 0.66 -15.75 -8.29
CA VAL A 51 -0.27 -14.92 -9.05
C VAL A 51 0.45 -13.90 -9.91
N LEU A 52 1.51 -13.27 -9.38
CA LEU A 52 2.35 -12.33 -10.12
C LEU A 52 3.00 -12.99 -11.35
N ASP A 53 3.45 -14.23 -11.21
CA ASP A 53 4.05 -14.99 -12.31
C ASP A 53 3.00 -15.33 -13.38
N LYS A 54 1.81 -15.79 -12.99
CA LYS A 54 0.66 -15.93 -13.90
C LYS A 54 0.37 -14.62 -14.67
N ILE A 55 0.37 -13.49 -13.96
CA ILE A 55 0.09 -12.18 -14.58
C ILE A 55 1.17 -11.79 -15.59
N ARG A 56 2.45 -12.00 -15.25
CA ARG A 56 3.58 -11.71 -16.14
C ARG A 56 3.53 -12.59 -17.40
N GLU A 57 3.12 -13.84 -17.25
CA GLU A 57 2.94 -14.82 -18.33
C GLU A 57 1.61 -14.68 -19.07
N ARG A 58 0.77 -13.70 -18.69
CA ARG A 58 -0.54 -13.41 -19.29
C ARG A 58 -1.54 -14.56 -19.20
N GLN A 59 -1.43 -15.37 -18.16
CA GLN A 59 -2.38 -16.43 -17.91
C GLN A 59 -3.71 -15.89 -17.39
N PRO A 60 -4.85 -16.55 -17.65
CA PRO A 60 -6.14 -16.20 -17.05
C PRO A 60 -6.06 -16.15 -15.52
N ILE A 61 -6.74 -15.16 -14.92
CA ILE A 61 -6.77 -14.94 -13.48
C ILE A 61 -8.13 -15.35 -12.93
N THR A 62 -8.13 -16.24 -11.94
CA THR A 62 -9.34 -16.72 -11.27
C THR A 62 -9.77 -15.80 -10.13
N GLN A 63 -10.96 -16.00 -9.59
CA GLN A 63 -11.40 -15.27 -8.39
C GLN A 63 -10.46 -15.50 -7.18
N GLY A 64 -9.99 -16.74 -6.99
CA GLY A 64 -9.03 -17.05 -5.92
C GLY A 64 -7.68 -16.33 -6.11
N ASP A 65 -7.22 -16.19 -7.35
CA ASP A 65 -6.02 -15.40 -7.67
C ASP A 65 -6.24 -13.90 -7.31
N LYS A 66 -7.43 -13.35 -7.59
CA LYS A 66 -7.78 -11.99 -7.21
C LYS A 66 -7.78 -11.79 -5.69
N ASP A 67 -8.32 -12.75 -4.93
CA ASP A 67 -8.36 -12.66 -3.47
C ASP A 67 -6.94 -12.64 -2.87
N VAL A 68 -6.07 -13.53 -3.36
CA VAL A 68 -4.65 -13.59 -2.98
C VAL A 68 -3.92 -12.29 -3.33
N PHE A 69 -4.07 -11.82 -4.57
CA PHE A 69 -3.36 -10.61 -5.01
C PHE A 69 -3.92 -9.33 -4.38
N SER A 70 -5.21 -9.31 -4.02
CA SER A 70 -5.82 -8.22 -3.25
C SER A 70 -5.23 -8.12 -1.85
N ALA A 71 -5.03 -9.26 -1.16
CA ALA A 71 -4.36 -9.29 0.13
C ALA A 71 -2.95 -8.69 0.04
N TYR A 72 -2.19 -9.06 -0.98
CA TYR A 72 -0.87 -8.49 -1.27
C TYR A 72 -0.92 -6.97 -1.48
N MET A 73 -1.85 -6.47 -2.30
CA MET A 73 -2.01 -5.03 -2.52
C MET A 73 -2.40 -4.28 -1.24
N VAL A 74 -3.31 -4.81 -0.42
CA VAL A 74 -3.70 -4.20 0.86
C VAL A 74 -2.50 -4.09 1.79
N THR A 75 -1.69 -5.15 1.90
CA THR A 75 -0.45 -5.11 2.69
C THR A 75 0.55 -4.09 2.13
N MET A 76 0.69 -3.98 0.80
CA MET A 76 1.53 -2.94 0.18
C MET A 76 1.03 -1.52 0.48
N LEU A 77 -0.29 -1.32 0.59
CA LEU A 77 -0.87 -0.03 0.96
C LEU A 77 -0.51 0.40 2.39
N GLN A 78 -0.36 -0.56 3.30
CA GLN A 78 -0.14 -0.33 4.74
C GLN A 78 1.34 -0.32 5.13
N ARG A 79 2.16 -1.20 4.56
CA ARG A 79 3.56 -1.43 5.01
C ARG A 79 4.55 -0.37 4.54
N VAL A 80 4.19 0.39 3.51
CA VAL A 80 5.03 1.44 2.92
C VAL A 80 5.06 2.70 3.82
N PRO A 81 6.07 3.59 3.68
CA PRO A 81 6.13 4.82 4.47
C PRO A 81 4.85 5.67 4.41
N LYS A 82 4.19 5.73 3.25
CA LYS A 82 2.89 6.40 3.10
C LYS A 82 1.79 5.76 3.96
N GLY A 83 1.81 4.44 4.14
CA GLY A 83 0.89 3.73 5.03
C GLY A 83 1.07 4.10 6.50
N LEU A 84 2.33 4.25 6.96
CA LEU A 84 2.61 4.78 8.31
C LEU A 84 2.07 6.20 8.47
N GLN A 85 2.27 7.08 7.48
CA GLN A 85 1.73 8.44 7.51
C GLN A 85 0.20 8.45 7.64
N ARG A 86 -0.50 7.62 6.86
CA ARG A 86 -1.96 7.47 6.97
C ARG A 86 -2.39 6.98 8.34
N THR A 87 -1.67 6.00 8.89
CA THR A 87 -1.94 5.45 10.23
C THR A 87 -1.78 6.53 11.31
N LYS A 88 -0.68 7.32 11.25
CA LYS A 88 -0.45 8.44 12.17
C LYS A 88 -1.51 9.53 12.04
N ALA A 89 -1.94 9.85 10.81
CA ALA A 89 -2.99 10.85 10.58
C ALA A 89 -4.36 10.44 11.13
N ALA A 90 -4.67 9.13 11.13
CA ALA A 90 -5.89 8.58 11.72
C ALA A 90 -5.79 8.33 13.23
N ALA A 91 -4.58 8.36 13.80
CA ALA A 91 -4.35 8.01 15.20
C ALA A 91 -5.17 8.86 16.20
N PRO A 92 -5.33 10.20 16.04
CA PRO A 92 -6.09 11.00 17.01
C PRO A 92 -7.52 10.50 17.23
N GLU A 93 -8.26 10.25 16.14
CA GLU A 93 -9.66 9.77 16.21
C GLU A 93 -9.75 8.38 16.86
N VAL A 94 -8.82 7.48 16.51
CA VAL A 94 -8.76 6.14 17.09
C VAL A 94 -8.39 6.20 18.58
N MET A 95 -7.44 7.05 18.97
CA MET A 95 -7.02 7.22 20.36
C MET A 95 -8.18 7.71 21.23
N ASP A 96 -8.95 8.70 20.77
CA ASP A 96 -10.11 9.19 21.53
C ASP A 96 -11.09 8.07 21.85
N LYS A 97 -11.41 7.26 20.85
CA LYS A 97 -12.31 6.11 21.03
C LYS A 97 -11.71 5.06 21.98
N VAL A 98 -10.46 4.64 21.76
CA VAL A 98 -9.81 3.59 22.55
C VAL A 98 -9.70 3.99 24.02
N PHE A 99 -9.27 5.23 24.32
CA PHE A 99 -9.14 5.68 25.70
C PHE A 99 -10.51 5.90 26.37
N THR A 100 -11.53 6.28 25.62
CA THR A 100 -12.91 6.37 26.12
C THR A 100 -13.46 4.99 26.48
N ASP A 101 -13.31 4.01 25.58
CA ASP A 101 -13.73 2.63 25.80
C ASP A 101 -12.98 2.00 26.98
N LEU A 102 -11.65 2.14 27.02
CA LEU A 102 -10.82 1.61 28.10
C LEU A 102 -11.20 2.20 29.47
N LYS A 103 -11.48 3.51 29.52
CA LYS A 103 -11.97 4.16 30.75
C LYS A 103 -13.28 3.55 31.21
N ARG A 104 -14.25 3.36 30.30
CA ARG A 104 -15.54 2.73 30.61
C ARG A 104 -15.36 1.30 31.11
N ASP A 105 -14.49 0.53 30.47
CA ASP A 105 -14.28 -0.87 30.81
C ASP A 105 -13.63 -1.02 32.19
N ILE A 106 -12.64 -0.17 32.51
CA ILE A 106 -12.03 -0.13 33.86
C ILE A 106 -13.06 0.25 34.92
N MET A 107 -13.92 1.24 34.67
CA MET A 107 -14.99 1.62 35.60
C MET A 107 -15.98 0.46 35.83
N THR A 108 -16.28 -0.31 34.79
CA THR A 108 -17.13 -1.50 34.90
C THR A 108 -16.46 -2.58 35.76
N LEU A 109 -15.15 -2.79 35.59
CA LEU A 109 -14.36 -3.75 36.37
C LEU A 109 -14.23 -3.36 37.84
N ILE A 110 -14.15 -2.06 38.16
CA ILE A 110 -14.15 -1.57 39.55
C ILE A 110 -15.44 -2.01 40.25
N THR A 111 -16.60 -1.76 39.62
CA THR A 111 -17.91 -2.15 40.15
C THR A 111 -18.05 -3.66 40.30
N ALA A 112 -17.56 -4.44 39.32
CA ALA A 112 -17.67 -5.89 39.32
C ALA A 112 -16.68 -6.58 40.29
N HIS A 113 -15.56 -5.95 40.61
CA HIS A 113 -14.49 -6.52 41.44
C HIS A 113 -13.98 -5.52 42.50
N PRO A 114 -14.78 -5.22 43.54
CA PRO A 114 -14.40 -4.26 44.60
C PRO A 114 -13.07 -4.59 45.28
N ALA A 115 -12.75 -5.89 45.44
CA ALA A 115 -11.47 -6.34 46.02
C ALA A 115 -10.23 -5.89 45.22
N ARG A 116 -10.39 -5.45 43.97
CA ARG A 116 -9.32 -4.94 43.09
C ARG A 116 -9.42 -3.45 42.81
N GLU A 117 -10.32 -2.73 43.49
CA GLU A 117 -10.60 -1.33 43.24
C GLU A 117 -9.34 -0.45 43.26
N SER A 118 -8.49 -0.59 44.29
CA SER A 118 -7.28 0.21 44.42
C SER A 118 -6.31 0.06 43.24
N VAL A 119 -6.16 -1.16 42.72
CA VAL A 119 -5.31 -1.46 41.55
C VAL A 119 -5.92 -0.85 40.29
N LEU A 120 -7.23 -1.00 40.09
CA LEU A 120 -7.93 -0.51 38.90
C LEU A 120 -8.00 1.03 38.87
N GLN A 121 -8.21 1.68 40.02
CA GLN A 121 -8.15 3.14 40.14
C GLN A 121 -6.76 3.68 39.81
N ASN A 122 -5.69 2.99 40.24
CA ASN A 122 -4.31 3.37 39.90
C ASN A 122 -4.08 3.30 38.37
N ILE A 123 -4.60 2.27 37.70
CA ILE A 123 -4.55 2.18 36.23
C ILE A 123 -5.33 3.32 35.59
N LEU A 124 -6.53 3.64 36.08
CA LEU A 124 -7.36 4.72 35.57
C LEU A 124 -6.65 6.09 35.66
N GLN A 125 -5.97 6.36 36.77
CA GLN A 125 -5.18 7.58 36.97
C GLN A 125 -3.98 7.70 36.02
N LYS A 126 -3.45 6.59 35.51
CA LYS A 126 -2.34 6.58 34.56
C LYS A 126 -2.77 6.84 33.12
N LEU A 127 -4.05 6.65 32.77
CA LEU A 127 -4.54 6.79 31.40
C LEU A 127 -4.22 8.15 30.75
N PRO A 128 -4.40 9.31 31.41
CA PRO A 128 -4.08 10.60 30.80
C PRO A 128 -2.59 10.72 30.42
N SER A 129 -1.69 10.29 31.31
CA SER A 129 -0.25 10.31 31.03
C SER A 129 0.15 9.38 29.88
N LEU A 130 -0.50 8.21 29.79
CA LEU A 130 -0.28 7.27 28.70
C LEU A 130 -0.80 7.82 27.37
N ARG A 131 -1.96 8.51 27.39
CA ARG A 131 -2.52 9.19 26.23
C ARG A 131 -1.57 10.28 25.73
N SER A 132 -1.13 11.18 26.60
CA SER A 132 -0.18 12.24 26.23
C SER A 132 1.14 11.68 25.68
N LYS A 133 1.61 10.54 26.23
CA LYS A 133 2.78 9.84 25.67
C LYS A 133 2.54 9.44 24.21
N TYR A 134 1.39 8.86 23.88
CA TYR A 134 1.09 8.40 22.52
C TYR A 134 0.70 9.51 21.53
N GLU A 135 0.26 10.66 22.04
CA GLU A 135 0.08 11.87 21.23
C GLU A 135 1.43 12.43 20.74
N ILE A 136 2.49 12.30 21.54
CA ILE A 136 3.85 12.76 21.20
C ILE A 136 4.59 11.68 20.39
N ASP A 137 4.55 10.43 20.85
CA ASP A 137 5.29 9.31 20.27
C ASP A 137 4.35 8.19 19.86
N PHE A 138 4.12 8.08 18.55
CA PHE A 138 3.21 7.07 17.98
C PHE A 138 3.74 5.65 18.26
N PRO A 139 2.97 4.78 18.91
CA PRO A 139 3.40 3.42 19.23
C PRO A 139 3.52 2.57 17.96
N MET A 140 4.75 2.22 17.58
CA MET A 140 5.01 1.46 16.34
C MET A 140 4.35 0.09 16.32
N GLU A 141 4.12 -0.52 17.49
CA GLU A 141 3.37 -1.75 17.66
C GLU A 141 1.95 -1.64 17.10
N ALA A 142 1.32 -0.46 17.22
CA ALA A 142 0.01 -0.21 16.64
C ALA A 142 0.07 -0.25 15.10
N TRP A 143 1.16 0.19 14.49
CA TRP A 143 1.33 0.03 13.05
C TRP A 143 1.59 -1.42 12.67
N TYR A 144 2.43 -2.15 13.41
CA TYR A 144 2.72 -3.57 13.14
C TYR A 144 1.47 -4.46 13.19
N GLN A 145 0.50 -4.13 14.04
CA GLN A 145 -0.77 -4.84 14.09
C GLN A 145 -1.68 -4.54 12.89
N ASN A 146 -1.44 -3.41 12.20
CA ASN A 146 -2.28 -2.90 11.12
C ASN A 146 -1.69 -3.11 9.72
N ILE A 147 -0.60 -3.86 9.54
CA ILE A 147 -0.04 -4.16 8.20
C ILE A 147 -0.64 -5.41 7.55
N THR A 148 -1.46 -6.16 8.29
CA THR A 148 -2.12 -7.35 7.77
C THR A 148 -3.31 -6.95 6.90
N PRO A 149 -3.65 -7.73 5.87
CA PRO A 149 -4.81 -7.43 5.02
C PRO A 149 -6.12 -7.28 5.79
N ASP A 150 -6.22 -7.98 6.92
CA ASP A 150 -7.40 -8.01 7.78
C ASP A 150 -7.66 -6.71 8.53
N ALA A 151 -6.67 -5.82 8.61
CA ALA A 151 -6.85 -4.48 9.15
C ALA A 151 -7.68 -3.57 8.21
N LEU A 152 -7.87 -3.94 6.94
CA LEU A 152 -8.74 -3.23 6.00
C LEU A 152 -9.74 -4.19 5.34
N PRO A 153 -10.69 -4.76 6.11
CA PRO A 153 -11.58 -5.81 5.63
C PRO A 153 -12.47 -5.35 4.47
N ARG A 154 -12.88 -4.07 4.48
CA ARG A 154 -13.66 -3.48 3.38
C ARG A 154 -12.88 -3.45 2.06
N VAL A 155 -11.59 -3.12 2.12
CA VAL A 155 -10.73 -3.07 0.92
C VAL A 155 -10.49 -4.49 0.40
N ARG A 156 -10.31 -5.46 1.32
CA ARG A 156 -10.15 -6.88 1.00
C ARG A 156 -11.36 -7.46 0.26
N VAL A 157 -12.58 -7.00 0.56
CA VAL A 157 -13.81 -7.41 -0.16
C VAL A 157 -14.00 -6.65 -1.46
N VAL A 158 -13.69 -5.35 -1.47
CA VAL A 158 -13.93 -4.48 -2.63
C VAL A 158 -12.99 -4.80 -3.80
N LEU A 159 -11.69 -4.90 -3.55
CA LEU A 159 -10.68 -5.09 -4.59
C LEU A 159 -10.95 -6.28 -5.53
N PRO A 160 -11.21 -7.50 -5.02
CA PRO A 160 -11.41 -8.66 -5.87
C PRO A 160 -12.77 -8.64 -6.59
N ALA A 161 -13.71 -7.78 -6.18
CA ALA A 161 -15.01 -7.58 -6.82
C ALA A 161 -14.97 -6.55 -7.97
N MET A 162 -13.88 -5.80 -8.10
CA MET A 162 -13.67 -4.88 -9.23
C MET A 162 -13.37 -5.66 -10.52
N THR A 163 -13.66 -5.02 -11.65
CA THR A 163 -13.25 -5.46 -12.99
C THR A 163 -11.73 -5.27 -13.12
N TRP A 164 -10.99 -6.36 -13.37
CA TRP A 164 -9.52 -6.33 -13.47
C TRP A 164 -9.04 -6.37 -14.92
N ILE A 165 -8.31 -5.32 -15.32
CA ILE A 165 -7.72 -5.20 -16.64
C ILE A 165 -6.21 -5.08 -16.48
N PHE A 166 -5.47 -5.96 -17.14
CA PHE A 166 -4.02 -5.94 -17.17
C PHE A 166 -3.56 -5.23 -18.45
N LEU A 167 -3.17 -3.98 -18.28
CA LEU A 167 -2.70 -3.15 -19.37
C LEU A 167 -1.24 -3.52 -19.70
N THR A 168 -0.96 -3.79 -20.97
CA THR A 168 0.34 -4.29 -21.44
C THR A 168 1.07 -3.28 -22.32
N SER A 169 2.40 -3.23 -22.22
CA SER A 169 3.28 -2.36 -23.02
C SER A 169 4.38 -3.17 -23.72
N ASP A 170 4.05 -3.78 -24.85
CA ASP A 170 4.99 -4.62 -25.62
C ASP A 170 5.91 -3.83 -26.54
N LYS A 171 5.39 -2.74 -27.11
CA LYS A 171 6.09 -1.92 -28.11
C LYS A 171 6.22 -0.45 -27.69
N GLY A 172 5.76 -0.14 -26.48
CA GLY A 172 5.66 1.22 -25.98
C GLY A 172 6.70 1.55 -24.91
N GLN A 173 6.46 2.68 -24.28
CA GLN A 173 7.18 3.09 -23.08
C GLN A 173 6.89 2.08 -21.94
N PRO A 174 7.91 1.59 -21.23
CA PRO A 174 7.68 0.78 -20.04
C PRO A 174 6.88 1.50 -18.94
N PHE A 175 6.26 0.73 -18.06
CA PHE A 175 5.63 1.26 -16.86
C PHE A 175 6.67 1.56 -15.77
N LEU A 176 6.46 2.66 -15.03
CA LEU A 176 7.17 2.98 -13.79
C LEU A 176 6.62 2.14 -12.63
N THR A 177 7.44 1.94 -11.61
CA THR A 177 6.99 1.57 -10.25
C THR A 177 7.62 2.51 -9.21
N ASN A 178 7.27 2.38 -7.94
CA ASN A 178 7.72 3.27 -6.87
C ASN A 178 7.71 2.56 -5.50
N ASP A 179 7.99 3.31 -4.43
CA ASP A 179 7.92 2.87 -3.03
C ASP A 179 6.51 2.91 -2.40
N ASN A 180 5.46 3.20 -3.19
CA ASN A 180 4.06 3.22 -2.79
C ASN A 180 3.18 2.81 -3.99
N PRO A 181 3.20 1.52 -4.37
CA PRO A 181 2.79 1.06 -5.70
C PRO A 181 1.27 1.03 -5.91
N VAL A 182 0.47 1.07 -4.84
CA VAL A 182 -0.99 1.11 -4.92
C VAL A 182 -1.43 2.57 -5.07
N PHE A 183 -1.77 2.97 -6.29
CA PHE A 183 -2.37 4.27 -6.54
C PHE A 183 -3.90 4.17 -6.61
N PHE A 184 -4.56 5.15 -5.99
CA PHE A 184 -5.98 5.44 -6.15
C PHE A 184 -6.20 6.93 -5.85
N PHE A 185 -7.35 7.47 -6.25
CA PHE A 185 -7.70 8.85 -5.91
C PHE A 185 -8.17 8.93 -4.46
N GLU A 186 -7.30 9.39 -3.55
CA GLU A 186 -7.61 9.44 -2.11
C GLU A 186 -8.89 10.24 -1.79
N GLY A 187 -9.19 11.30 -2.56
CA GLY A 187 -10.43 12.08 -2.41
C GLY A 187 -11.72 11.36 -2.84
N ILE A 188 -11.61 10.24 -3.57
CA ILE A 188 -12.74 9.38 -3.96
C ILE A 188 -12.77 8.14 -3.04
N GLY A 189 -11.61 7.57 -2.75
CA GLY A 189 -11.45 6.29 -2.07
C GLY A 189 -11.43 5.10 -3.04
N ILE A 190 -11.54 3.89 -2.49
CA ILE A 190 -11.47 2.61 -3.21
C ILE A 190 -12.86 2.01 -3.47
N GLY A 191 -13.81 2.23 -2.56
CA GLY A 191 -15.12 1.57 -2.55
C GLY A 191 -16.23 2.27 -3.33
N LYS A 192 -15.96 3.40 -3.99
CA LYS A 192 -16.98 4.16 -4.76
C LYS A 192 -17.05 3.67 -6.21
N PRO A 193 -18.21 3.73 -6.89
CA PRO A 193 -18.35 3.33 -8.29
C PRO A 193 -17.37 4.01 -9.26
N GLU A 194 -16.91 5.23 -8.94
CA GLU A 194 -15.96 5.99 -9.75
C GLU A 194 -14.50 5.68 -9.41
N SER A 195 -14.26 4.84 -8.41
CA SER A 195 -12.92 4.49 -7.95
C SER A 195 -12.20 3.66 -9.00
N GLU A 196 -10.91 3.91 -9.10
CA GLU A 196 -10.00 3.09 -9.87
C GLU A 196 -8.66 3.01 -9.17
N ILE A 197 -8.01 1.87 -9.37
CA ILE A 197 -6.77 1.53 -8.71
C ILE A 197 -5.80 1.10 -9.78
N THR A 198 -4.55 1.54 -9.64
CA THR A 198 -3.48 1.12 -10.53
C THR A 198 -2.33 0.56 -9.72
N PHE A 199 -1.81 -0.58 -10.14
CA PHE A 199 -0.71 -1.27 -9.47
C PHE A 199 0.30 -1.79 -10.50
N PRO A 200 1.51 -1.20 -10.57
CA PRO A 200 2.56 -1.70 -11.46
C PRO A 200 3.07 -3.08 -11.04
N ILE A 201 3.08 -4.03 -11.97
CA ILE A 201 3.45 -5.44 -11.72
C ILE A 201 4.83 -5.75 -12.30
N SER A 202 5.09 -5.24 -13.49
CA SER A 202 6.37 -5.28 -14.18
C SER A 202 6.55 -4.00 -14.99
N ASN A 203 7.66 -3.89 -15.70
CA ASN A 203 7.87 -2.81 -16.67
C ASN A 203 6.97 -2.94 -17.91
N THR A 204 6.29 -4.07 -18.11
CA THR A 204 5.41 -4.34 -19.27
C THR A 204 3.95 -4.58 -18.90
N VAL A 205 3.62 -4.72 -17.61
CA VAL A 205 2.25 -5.00 -17.14
C VAL A 205 1.91 -4.13 -15.93
N VAL A 206 0.73 -3.50 -15.97
CA VAL A 206 0.10 -2.82 -14.84
C VAL A 206 -1.33 -3.33 -14.67
N LEU A 207 -1.77 -3.55 -13.43
CA LEU A 207 -3.17 -3.76 -13.13
C LEU A 207 -3.90 -2.41 -13.12
N TRP A 208 -5.04 -2.36 -13.79
CA TRP A 208 -6.08 -1.36 -13.62
C TRP A 208 -7.35 -2.04 -13.11
N ALA A 209 -7.70 -1.78 -11.86
CA ALA A 209 -8.94 -2.26 -11.25
C ALA A 209 -9.99 -1.13 -11.23
N THR A 210 -11.20 -1.41 -11.73
CA THR A 210 -12.27 -0.41 -11.89
C THR A 210 -13.65 -1.06 -11.66
N TRP A 211 -14.66 -0.27 -11.30
CA TRP A 211 -16.04 -0.76 -11.18
C TRP A 211 -16.81 -0.79 -12.51
N ARG A 212 -16.18 -0.34 -13.60
CA ARG A 212 -16.80 -0.34 -14.93
C ARG A 212 -17.13 -1.75 -15.38
N LYS A 213 -18.41 -2.00 -15.65
CA LYS A 213 -18.94 -3.30 -16.10
C LYS A 213 -18.98 -3.45 -17.62
N ASN A 214 -18.75 -2.36 -18.36
CA ASN A 214 -18.69 -2.36 -19.82
C ASN A 214 -17.32 -2.81 -20.38
N LEU A 215 -16.40 -3.20 -19.51
CA LEU A 215 -15.05 -3.64 -19.88
C LEU A 215 -14.92 -5.14 -19.62
N VAL A 216 -14.18 -5.82 -20.48
CA VAL A 216 -13.88 -7.24 -20.35
C VAL A 216 -12.58 -7.40 -19.57
N GLU A 217 -12.57 -8.29 -18.60
CA GLU A 217 -11.38 -8.62 -17.82
C GLU A 217 -10.32 -9.32 -18.67
N GLY A 218 -9.05 -9.19 -18.27
CA GLY A 218 -7.93 -9.84 -18.94
C GLY A 218 -6.89 -8.84 -19.43
N TYR A 219 -6.16 -9.22 -20.48
CA TYR A 219 -4.97 -8.50 -20.94
C TYR A 219 -5.29 -7.64 -22.16
N VAL A 220 -4.98 -6.33 -22.07
CA VAL A 220 -5.28 -5.37 -23.13
C VAL A 220 -4.03 -4.56 -23.44
N PRO A 221 -3.63 -4.42 -24.73
CA PRO A 221 -2.56 -3.50 -25.12
C PRO A 221 -2.90 -2.05 -24.75
N ALA A 222 -2.02 -1.41 -23.99
CA ALA A 222 -2.21 -0.03 -23.56
C ALA A 222 -1.86 0.94 -24.69
N LYS A 223 -2.72 1.94 -24.92
CA LYS A 223 -2.36 3.10 -25.75
C LYS A 223 -1.28 3.92 -25.03
N GLU A 224 -0.43 4.59 -25.79
CA GLU A 224 0.66 5.40 -25.23
C GLU A 224 0.15 6.49 -24.26
N THR A 225 -0.99 7.11 -24.55
CA THR A 225 -1.62 8.09 -23.66
C THR A 225 -2.00 7.50 -22.30
N VAL A 226 -2.45 6.25 -22.27
CA VAL A 226 -2.76 5.51 -21.04
C VAL A 226 -1.49 5.20 -20.26
N ILE A 227 -0.43 4.75 -20.94
CA ILE A 227 0.87 4.49 -20.31
C ILE A 227 1.42 5.77 -19.64
N ARG A 228 1.36 6.91 -20.34
CA ARG A 228 1.78 8.20 -19.78
C ARG A 228 0.94 8.64 -18.59
N GLU A 229 -0.36 8.33 -18.55
CA GLU A 229 -1.21 8.59 -17.38
C GLU A 229 -0.85 7.68 -16.20
N ILE A 230 -0.66 6.38 -16.42
CA ILE A 230 -0.19 5.45 -15.38
C ILE A 230 1.15 5.90 -14.81
N ASN A 231 2.12 6.24 -15.67
CA ASN A 231 3.42 6.70 -15.22
C ASN A 231 3.33 8.01 -14.41
N ARG A 232 2.44 8.93 -14.79
CA ARG A 232 2.14 10.15 -14.00
C ARG A 232 1.59 9.81 -12.62
N ARG A 233 0.65 8.88 -12.53
CA ARG A 233 0.10 8.41 -11.24
C ARG A 233 1.17 7.79 -10.37
N THR A 234 1.95 6.86 -10.91
CA THR A 234 3.05 6.22 -10.19
C THR A 234 4.05 7.25 -9.67
N ALA A 235 4.51 8.19 -10.50
CA ALA A 235 5.44 9.22 -10.06
C ALA A 235 4.83 10.15 -8.98
N SER A 236 3.55 10.48 -9.12
CA SER A 236 2.84 11.30 -8.13
C SER A 236 2.71 10.59 -6.77
N ALA A 237 2.45 9.28 -6.78
CA ALA A 237 2.21 8.45 -5.61
C ALA A 237 3.48 8.14 -4.81
N ALA A 238 4.65 8.23 -5.47
CA ALA A 238 5.93 7.94 -4.85
C ALA A 238 6.19 8.85 -3.64
N THR A 239 6.65 8.25 -2.54
CA THR A 239 7.04 8.97 -1.33
C THR A 239 8.45 9.53 -1.51
N ARG A 240 9.39 8.68 -1.90
CA ARG A 240 10.80 9.02 -2.09
C ARG A 240 11.37 8.49 -3.39
N TYR A 241 11.08 7.23 -3.74
CA TYR A 241 11.74 6.59 -4.89
C TYR A 241 10.77 6.23 -6.01
N VAL A 242 11.17 6.54 -7.24
CA VAL A 242 10.58 6.02 -8.47
C VAL A 242 11.61 5.14 -9.16
N TYR A 243 11.13 4.03 -9.71
CA TYR A 243 11.96 2.99 -10.31
C TYR A 243 11.61 2.80 -11.78
N TYR A 244 12.64 2.60 -12.61
CA TYR A 244 12.46 2.40 -14.03
C TYR A 244 13.49 1.43 -14.62
N SER A 245 13.12 0.73 -15.69
CA SER A 245 13.99 -0.26 -16.34
C SER A 245 15.08 0.36 -17.23
N LYS A 246 14.97 1.66 -17.56
CA LYS A 246 15.90 2.40 -18.42
C LYS A 246 16.33 3.70 -17.75
N GLU A 247 17.45 4.27 -18.18
CA GLU A 247 17.80 5.63 -17.78
C GLU A 247 17.12 6.60 -18.73
N GLU A 248 16.35 7.51 -18.18
CA GLU A 248 15.52 8.45 -18.92
C GLU A 248 15.38 9.78 -18.16
N GLN A 249 15.63 10.88 -18.86
CA GLN A 249 15.58 12.23 -18.28
C GLN A 249 14.15 12.72 -18.03
N TRP A 250 13.17 12.25 -18.83
CA TRP A 250 11.77 12.66 -18.64
C TRP A 250 11.20 12.21 -17.28
N VAL A 251 11.77 11.16 -16.66
CA VAL A 251 11.38 10.71 -15.32
C VAL A 251 11.72 11.77 -14.27
N VAL A 252 12.90 12.40 -14.37
CA VAL A 252 13.33 13.49 -13.46
C VAL A 252 12.34 14.64 -13.52
N GLY A 253 12.02 15.10 -14.74
CA GLY A 253 11.04 16.17 -14.94
C GLY A 253 9.64 15.78 -14.46
N LEU A 254 9.28 14.49 -14.49
CA LEU A 254 8.00 14.01 -14.01
C LEU A 254 7.90 14.00 -12.49
N ILE A 255 8.91 13.48 -11.78
CA ILE A 255 8.86 13.35 -10.30
C ILE A 255 8.96 14.69 -9.57
N GLN A 256 9.45 15.73 -10.25
CA GLN A 256 9.60 17.09 -9.71
C GLN A 256 8.34 17.95 -9.84
N LYS A 257 7.36 17.53 -10.66
CA LYS A 257 6.11 18.27 -10.83
C LYS A 257 5.34 18.31 -9.52
N LYS A 258 5.10 19.52 -9.02
CA LYS A 258 4.17 19.76 -7.91
C LYS A 258 2.74 19.63 -8.44
N ASN A 259 1.93 18.81 -7.79
CA ASN A 259 0.50 18.64 -8.07
C ASN A 259 0.17 18.36 -9.55
N PRO A 260 0.69 17.27 -10.15
CA PRO A 260 0.35 16.92 -11.51
C PRO A 260 -1.17 16.70 -11.62
N LYS A 261 -1.79 17.24 -12.68
CA LYS A 261 -3.18 16.92 -13.01
C LYS A 261 -3.26 15.45 -13.45
N LEU A 262 -4.05 14.67 -12.71
CA LEU A 262 -4.29 13.27 -12.96
C LEU A 262 -5.72 13.09 -13.48
N HIS A 263 -5.90 12.13 -14.38
CA HIS A 263 -7.17 11.89 -15.06
C HIS A 263 -7.55 10.44 -14.90
N LYS A 264 -8.85 10.13 -14.78
CA LYS A 264 -9.32 8.74 -14.81
C LYS A 264 -9.04 8.08 -16.16
N LEU A 265 -8.89 6.76 -16.19
CA LEU A 265 -8.74 6.03 -17.45
C LEU A 265 -10.14 5.88 -18.10
N ALA A 266 -10.32 6.56 -19.24
CA ALA A 266 -11.60 6.74 -19.93
C ALA A 266 -12.19 5.44 -20.47
#